data_AF-A0A956CDZ6-F1
#
_entry.id   AF-A0A956CDZ6-F1
#
_cell.length_a   1.000
_cell.length_b   1.000
_cell.length_c   1.000
_cell.angle_alpha   90.00
_cell.angle_beta   90.00
_cell.angle_gamma   90.00
#
_symmetry.space_group_name_H-M   'P 1'
#
loop_
_entity.id
_entity.type
_entity.pdbx_description
1 polymer ?
#
loop_
_entity_poly.entity_id
_entity_poly.type
_entity_poly.pdbx_seq_one_letter_code
_entity_poly.pdbx_strand_id
1 'polypeptide(L)'
;MDELGHAIAAFEQRDVPVRQAIAHLIDPLDRARLISLRFEGGERAADEARSLLEGVGFRSAVLQESFVASVLEAAGAHERALAARLAALAECPKYDSWLSALVLSRTARTLLELGRGAEALPFAERALRFQPLDPRALVILSRVRAAVGDAAGAASVRAWLFDHGAGPALLPDAPTNADRTATAYVPTLHDLEPISDADVARYLVLFRRDAGLTRTLTSGRRHLATQLRFGDVCGARATSTYYAGGTPRPSDALLWLGLDEGTCTDYLATDGLVEEVAKLPLPKGSAKLVHKHPGKRQEALEELAKKGKAPRALLLDLIWSVAHEAGQALPDDPILLAAAEEERALGEIGFPIFAGTPGDDELRHGSIGESEGYLDDAGGLISYPTRQEPETDPYVPFLERAANGRSKCKVCKQAIAQGAVRLVTRAKAFPVETKYVHAECGSHKRWAKMLAAAQARSRF
;
A
#
# COMPACT_ATOMS: atom_id res chain seq x y z
N MET A 1 18.24 28.47 -1.12
CA MET A 1 17.30 27.33 -1.17
C MET A 1 16.83 27.10 0.24
N ASP A 2 15.53 27.10 0.47
CA ASP A 2 14.94 26.76 1.77
C ASP A 2 15.20 25.27 2.10
N GLU A 3 14.97 24.91 3.36
CA GLU A 3 15.18 23.55 3.89
C GLU A 3 14.39 22.48 3.12
N LEU A 4 13.19 22.83 2.64
CA LEU A 4 12.35 21.97 1.81
C LEU A 4 13.00 21.64 0.47
N GLY A 5 13.51 22.65 -0.23
CA GLY A 5 14.22 22.47 -1.49
C GLY A 5 15.47 21.61 -1.31
N HIS A 6 16.19 21.75 -0.19
CA HIS A 6 17.34 20.91 0.11
C HIS A 6 16.94 19.45 0.36
N ALA A 7 15.91 19.20 1.15
CA ALA A 7 15.43 17.84 1.43
C ALA A 7 14.93 17.13 0.17
N ILE A 8 14.21 17.84 -0.70
CA ILE A 8 13.79 17.30 -2.01
C ILE A 8 15.00 17.02 -2.89
N ALA A 9 15.94 17.94 -3.02
CA ALA A 9 17.15 17.71 -3.81
C ALA A 9 17.95 16.51 -3.28
N ALA A 10 18.05 16.34 -1.97
CA ALA A 10 18.68 15.18 -1.34
C ALA A 10 17.94 13.89 -1.70
N PHE A 11 16.62 13.85 -1.55
CA PHE A 11 15.79 12.70 -1.95
C PHE A 11 15.96 12.33 -3.43
N GLU A 12 16.12 13.32 -4.30
CA GLU A 12 16.29 13.12 -5.74
C GLU A 12 17.64 12.55 -6.14
N GLN A 13 18.69 13.00 -5.46
CA GLN A 13 20.07 12.66 -5.79
C GLN A 13 20.57 11.42 -5.05
N ARG A 14 19.90 11.04 -3.95
CA ARG A 14 20.43 10.02 -3.07
C ARG A 14 20.05 8.63 -3.52
N ASP A 15 21.09 7.87 -3.82
CA ASP A 15 21.02 6.44 -4.00
C ASP A 15 21.19 5.76 -2.63
N VAL A 16 20.07 5.34 -2.03
CA VAL A 16 20.06 4.68 -0.70
C VAL A 16 20.34 3.18 -0.91
N PRO A 17 21.42 2.61 -0.35
CA PRO A 17 21.68 1.17 -0.51
C PRO A 17 20.59 0.31 0.16
N VAL A 18 20.32 -0.88 -0.38
CA VAL A 18 19.31 -1.80 0.19
C VAL A 18 19.59 -2.08 1.66
N ARG A 19 20.86 -2.33 2.02
CA ARG A 19 21.28 -2.56 3.41
C ARG A 19 20.80 -1.47 4.35
N GLN A 20 20.91 -0.21 3.93
CA GLN A 20 20.49 0.93 4.73
C GLN A 20 18.95 0.96 4.86
N ALA A 21 18.23 0.70 3.76
CA ALA A 21 16.77 0.63 3.78
C ALA A 21 16.22 -0.46 4.72
N ILE A 22 16.91 -1.61 4.82
CA ILE A 22 16.52 -2.74 5.69
C ILE A 22 17.29 -2.80 7.01
N ALA A 23 18.08 -1.79 7.38
CA ALA A 23 18.89 -1.80 8.60
C ALA A 23 18.06 -2.13 9.85
N HIS A 24 16.81 -1.67 9.88
CA HIS A 24 15.84 -1.95 10.95
C HIS A 24 15.52 -3.45 11.16
N LEU A 25 15.68 -4.28 10.12
CA LEU A 25 15.48 -5.73 10.18
C LEU A 25 16.72 -6.48 10.66
N ILE A 26 17.90 -5.93 10.38
CA ILE A 26 19.17 -6.64 10.47
C ILE A 26 19.87 -6.40 11.80
N ASP A 27 19.85 -5.17 12.27
CA ASP A 27 20.79 -4.72 13.27
C ASP A 27 20.22 -4.83 14.71
N PRO A 28 21.08 -4.87 15.74
CA PRO A 28 20.66 -4.94 17.14
C PRO A 28 19.98 -3.64 17.57
N LEU A 29 18.69 -3.57 17.32
CA LEU A 29 17.81 -2.47 17.70
C LEU A 29 17.01 -2.89 18.93
N ASP A 30 16.93 -2.02 19.95
CA ASP A 30 16.00 -2.21 21.06
C ASP A 30 14.57 -1.90 20.60
N ARG A 31 13.99 -2.86 19.87
CA ARG A 31 12.66 -2.76 19.27
C ARG A 31 11.59 -2.61 20.35
N ALA A 32 11.74 -3.31 21.47
CA ALA A 32 10.80 -3.24 22.58
C ALA A 32 10.75 -1.82 23.16
N ARG A 33 11.92 -1.20 23.38
CA ARG A 33 11.96 0.19 23.86
C ARG A 33 11.38 1.18 22.87
N LEU A 34 11.69 1.05 21.57
CA LEU A 34 11.11 1.93 20.55
C LEU A 34 9.57 1.83 20.49
N ILE A 35 9.01 0.63 20.59
CA ILE A 35 7.56 0.44 20.68
C ILE A 35 7.00 1.14 21.93
N SER A 36 7.62 0.94 23.10
CA SER A 36 7.20 1.59 24.36
C SER A 36 7.16 3.11 24.21
N LEU A 37 8.26 3.70 23.71
CA LEU A 37 8.39 5.14 23.50
C LEU A 37 7.31 5.70 22.57
N ARG A 38 6.94 4.94 21.54
CA ARG A 38 5.86 5.33 20.64
C ARG A 38 4.51 5.42 21.37
N PHE A 39 4.20 4.47 22.24
CA PHE A 39 2.94 4.47 23.02
C PHE A 39 2.96 5.48 24.17
N GLU A 40 4.11 5.71 24.79
CA GLU A 40 4.31 6.79 25.77
C GLU A 40 3.99 8.16 25.14
N GLY A 41 4.41 8.35 23.89
CA GLY A 41 4.14 9.57 23.14
C GLY A 41 4.88 10.80 23.68
N GLY A 42 4.61 11.95 23.07
CA GLY A 42 5.19 13.22 23.51
C GLY A 42 6.62 13.46 23.00
N GLU A 43 7.08 14.70 23.17
CA GLU A 43 8.38 15.16 22.68
C GLU A 43 9.57 14.43 23.31
N ARG A 44 9.50 14.12 24.61
CA ARG A 44 10.55 13.39 25.32
C ARG A 44 10.75 11.98 24.75
N ALA A 45 9.65 11.28 24.46
CA ALA A 45 9.75 9.92 23.94
C ALA A 45 10.31 9.91 22.51
N ALA A 46 9.96 10.91 21.69
CA ALA A 46 10.55 11.09 20.38
C ALA A 46 12.06 11.40 20.43
N ASP A 47 12.51 12.18 21.42
CA ASP A 47 13.93 12.51 21.61
C ASP A 47 14.74 11.30 22.07
N GLU A 48 14.18 10.49 22.97
CA GLU A 48 14.80 9.23 23.36
C GLU A 48 14.85 8.24 22.19
N ALA A 49 13.75 8.13 21.41
CA ALA A 49 13.72 7.27 20.23
C ALA A 49 14.78 7.72 19.21
N ARG A 50 14.91 9.03 18.96
CA ARG A 50 15.97 9.58 18.11
C ARG A 50 17.36 9.21 18.64
N SER A 51 17.60 9.39 19.94
CA SER A 51 18.89 9.05 20.56
C SER A 51 19.23 7.56 20.42
N LEU A 52 18.24 6.67 20.55
CA LEU A 52 18.42 5.24 20.35
C LEU A 52 18.81 4.94 18.90
N LEU A 53 18.16 5.57 17.92
CA LEU A 53 18.45 5.40 16.50
C LEU A 53 19.82 5.97 16.11
N GLU A 54 20.22 7.09 16.69
CA GLU A 54 21.53 7.71 16.47
C GLU A 54 22.68 6.93 17.13
N GLY A 55 22.46 6.39 18.34
CA GLY A 55 23.48 5.67 19.10
C GLY A 55 23.98 4.39 18.42
N VAL A 56 23.13 3.80 17.59
CA VAL A 56 23.45 2.63 16.75
C VAL A 56 23.93 3.02 15.35
N GLY A 57 23.97 4.32 15.03
CA GLY A 57 24.40 4.84 13.73
C GLY A 57 23.41 4.61 12.59
N PHE A 58 22.14 4.27 12.89
CA PHE A 58 21.17 3.90 11.86
C PHE A 58 20.47 5.10 11.25
N ARG A 59 20.41 5.08 9.92
CA ARG A 59 19.67 6.04 9.12
C ARG A 59 18.60 5.29 8.35
N SER A 60 17.46 5.09 9.01
CA SER A 60 16.30 4.42 8.43
C SER A 60 15.14 5.39 8.36
N ALA A 61 14.71 5.75 7.14
CA ALA A 61 13.58 6.64 6.92
C ALA A 61 12.28 6.11 7.56
N VAL A 62 12.06 4.79 7.54
CA VAL A 62 10.87 4.19 8.18
C VAL A 62 10.89 4.34 9.70
N LEU A 63 12.05 4.18 10.34
CA LEU A 63 12.17 4.33 11.80
C LEU A 63 12.04 5.79 12.22
N GLN A 64 12.71 6.70 11.51
CA GLN A 64 12.62 8.14 11.75
C GLN A 64 11.17 8.63 11.59
N GLU A 65 10.49 8.21 10.53
CA GLU A 65 9.08 8.56 10.31
C GLU A 65 8.17 8.00 11.42
N SER A 66 8.34 6.73 11.78
CA SER A 66 7.39 6.01 12.66
C SER A 66 7.58 6.33 14.15
N PHE A 67 8.82 6.47 14.61
CA PHE A 67 9.14 6.59 16.04
C PHE A 67 9.54 8.00 16.46
N VAL A 68 9.89 8.88 15.51
CA VAL A 68 10.27 10.26 15.81
C VAL A 68 9.23 11.23 15.24
N ALA A 69 9.09 11.31 13.92
CA ALA A 69 8.23 12.30 13.28
C ALA A 69 6.74 12.13 13.65
N SER A 70 6.23 10.90 13.59
CA SER A 70 4.83 10.60 13.94
C SER A 70 4.52 10.88 15.40
N VAL A 71 5.47 10.60 16.30
CA VAL A 71 5.33 10.83 17.74
C VAL A 71 5.33 12.33 18.04
N LEU A 72 6.22 13.11 17.42
CA LEU A 72 6.24 14.57 17.52
C LEU A 72 4.96 15.19 16.98
N GLU A 73 4.45 14.71 15.85
CA GLU A 73 3.20 15.21 15.27
C GLU A 73 2.00 14.92 16.17
N ALA A 74 1.91 13.71 16.75
CA ALA A 74 0.87 13.36 17.72
C ALA A 74 0.93 14.20 18.99
N ALA A 75 2.12 14.70 19.36
CA ALA A 75 2.33 15.62 20.46
C ALA A 75 2.01 17.09 20.11
N GLY A 76 1.64 17.40 18.87
CA GLY A 76 1.40 18.77 18.39
C GLY A 76 2.68 19.56 18.08
N ALA A 77 3.86 18.93 18.16
CA ALA A 77 5.16 19.56 17.88
C ALA A 77 5.45 19.60 16.37
N HIS A 78 4.55 20.23 15.58
CA HIS A 78 4.54 20.15 14.11
C HIS A 78 5.83 20.62 13.44
N GLU A 79 6.50 21.68 13.93
CA GLU A 79 7.78 22.13 13.38
C GLU A 79 8.90 21.09 13.57
N ARG A 80 8.96 20.48 14.76
CA ARG A 80 9.94 19.41 15.05
C ARG A 80 9.63 18.15 14.24
N ALA A 81 8.35 17.83 14.08
CA ALA A 81 7.90 16.74 13.24
C ALA A 81 8.33 16.97 11.79
N LEU A 82 8.12 18.18 11.25
CA LEU A 82 8.54 18.55 9.90
C LEU A 82 10.05 18.36 9.70
N ALA A 83 10.88 18.89 10.61
CA ALA A 83 12.33 18.71 10.55
C ALA A 83 12.73 17.21 10.52
N ALA A 84 12.10 16.39 11.38
CA ALA A 84 12.33 14.95 11.38
C ALA A 84 11.90 14.27 10.06
N ARG A 85 10.81 14.72 9.44
CA ARG A 85 10.36 14.21 8.13
C ARG A 85 11.27 14.61 6.98
N LEU A 86 11.79 15.82 6.98
CA LEU A 86 12.76 16.27 5.97
C LEU A 86 14.06 15.46 6.07
N ALA A 87 14.52 15.18 7.30
CA ALA A 87 15.63 14.25 7.53
C ALA A 87 15.30 12.82 7.04
N ALA A 88 14.10 12.31 7.34
CA ALA A 88 13.67 10.99 6.88
C ALA A 88 13.57 10.91 5.34
N LEU A 89 13.07 11.96 4.70
CA LEU A 89 12.94 12.07 3.25
C LEU A 89 14.31 12.03 2.57
N ALA A 90 15.31 12.71 3.14
CA ALA A 90 16.69 12.68 2.66
C ALA A 90 17.35 11.29 2.81
N GLU A 91 16.77 10.36 3.56
CA GLU A 91 17.23 8.97 3.74
C GLU A 91 16.27 7.95 3.09
N CYS A 92 15.26 8.43 2.35
CA CYS A 92 14.20 7.59 1.79
C CYS A 92 14.62 6.99 0.45
N PRO A 93 14.57 5.65 0.27
CA PRO A 93 14.88 5.00 -1.00
C PRO A 93 13.77 5.26 -2.04
N LYS A 94 14.10 5.89 -3.17
CA LYS A 94 13.15 6.14 -4.29
C LYS A 94 12.57 4.85 -4.90
N TYR A 95 13.29 3.73 -4.80
CA TYR A 95 12.80 2.43 -5.28
C TYR A 95 11.72 1.83 -4.37
N ASP A 96 11.57 2.34 -3.13
CA ASP A 96 10.44 1.99 -2.27
C ASP A 96 9.27 2.95 -2.48
N SER A 97 8.38 2.57 -3.41
CA SER A 97 7.19 3.33 -3.75
C SER A 97 6.31 3.66 -2.54
N TRP A 98 6.16 2.71 -1.60
CA TRP A 98 5.28 2.88 -0.46
C TRP A 98 5.88 3.85 0.57
N LEU A 99 7.14 3.65 0.96
CA LEU A 99 7.81 4.52 1.93
C LEU A 99 7.96 5.95 1.39
N SER A 100 8.30 6.10 0.11
CA SER A 100 8.38 7.40 -0.55
C SER A 100 7.04 8.15 -0.47
N ALA A 101 5.93 7.50 -0.84
CA ALA A 101 4.61 8.12 -0.75
C ALA A 101 4.20 8.41 0.71
N LEU A 102 4.54 7.54 1.65
CA LEU A 102 4.26 7.72 3.07
C LEU A 102 4.93 8.99 3.62
N VAL A 103 6.24 9.13 3.43
CA VAL A 103 7.01 10.27 3.95
C VAL A 103 6.58 11.57 3.26
N LEU A 104 6.40 11.56 1.92
CA LEU A 104 5.94 12.72 1.17
C LEU A 104 4.54 13.19 1.61
N SER A 105 3.58 12.26 1.70
CA SER A 105 2.21 12.60 2.10
C SER A 105 2.15 13.14 3.53
N ARG A 106 2.88 12.54 4.47
CA ARG A 106 2.93 13.03 5.84
C ARG A 106 3.66 14.36 5.99
N THR A 107 4.69 14.61 5.17
CA THR A 107 5.34 15.93 5.08
C THR A 107 4.33 16.98 4.61
N ALA A 108 3.55 16.69 3.57
CA ALA A 108 2.47 17.57 3.10
C ALA A 108 1.42 17.82 4.20
N ARG A 109 1.03 16.78 4.95
CA ARG A 109 0.12 16.93 6.09
C ARG A 109 0.69 17.88 7.15
N THR A 110 1.94 17.72 7.55
CA THR A 110 2.55 18.59 8.57
C THR A 110 2.67 20.03 8.10
N LEU A 111 3.06 20.25 6.84
CA LEU A 111 3.05 21.59 6.24
C LEU A 111 1.64 22.20 6.27
N LEU A 112 0.60 21.42 5.99
CA LEU A 112 -0.78 21.87 6.09
C LEU A 112 -1.17 22.25 7.52
N GLU A 113 -0.84 21.44 8.53
CA GLU A 113 -1.12 21.76 9.94
C GLU A 113 -0.38 23.03 10.42
N LEU A 114 0.77 23.34 9.81
CA LEU A 114 1.52 24.59 10.01
C LEU A 114 0.95 25.79 9.21
N GLY A 115 -0.16 25.62 8.49
CA GLY A 115 -0.75 26.66 7.63
C GLY A 115 0.01 26.92 6.33
N ARG A 116 1.00 26.08 5.99
CA ARG A 116 1.87 26.21 4.81
C ARG A 116 1.31 25.44 3.61
N GLY A 117 0.03 25.68 3.30
CA GLY A 117 -0.70 24.92 2.27
C GLY A 117 -0.07 24.99 0.88
N ALA A 118 0.46 26.16 0.48
CA ALA A 118 1.12 26.33 -0.81
C ALA A 118 2.38 25.46 -0.94
N GLU A 119 3.14 25.31 0.14
CA GLU A 119 4.33 24.47 0.19
C GLU A 119 3.98 22.98 0.30
N ALA A 120 2.84 22.64 0.90
CA ALA A 120 2.35 21.27 1.03
C ALA A 120 1.93 20.65 -0.32
N LEU A 121 1.38 21.44 -1.24
CA LEU A 121 0.82 20.96 -2.51
C LEU A 121 1.80 20.11 -3.33
N PRO A 122 3.03 20.57 -3.63
CA PRO A 122 3.97 19.77 -4.42
C PRO A 122 4.32 18.43 -3.75
N PHE A 123 4.36 18.35 -2.42
CA PHE A 123 4.60 17.08 -1.70
C PHE A 123 3.40 16.14 -1.82
N ALA A 124 2.17 16.65 -1.69
CA ALA A 124 0.96 15.84 -1.82
C ALA A 124 0.78 15.27 -3.22
N GLU A 125 1.01 16.09 -4.26
CA GLU A 125 0.95 15.64 -5.66
C GLU A 125 2.05 14.62 -5.96
N ARG A 126 3.26 14.87 -5.44
CA ARG A 126 4.37 13.95 -5.64
C ARG A 126 4.18 12.61 -4.96
N ALA A 127 3.58 12.55 -3.77
CA ALA A 127 3.27 11.29 -3.11
C ALA A 127 2.45 10.35 -4.02
N LEU A 128 1.50 10.91 -4.78
CA LEU A 128 0.70 10.15 -5.75
C LEU A 128 1.47 9.71 -6.99
N ARG A 129 2.62 10.32 -7.31
CA ARG A 129 3.50 9.79 -8.38
C ARG A 129 4.18 8.48 -7.98
N PHE A 130 4.31 8.23 -6.67
CA PHE A 130 4.81 6.96 -6.12
C PHE A 130 3.68 5.98 -5.81
N GLN A 131 2.54 6.46 -5.30
CA GLN A 131 1.36 5.65 -4.98
C GLN A 131 0.09 6.36 -5.47
N PRO A 132 -0.27 6.25 -6.75
CA PRO A 132 -1.31 7.08 -7.39
C PRO A 132 -2.72 6.90 -6.83
N LEU A 133 -2.94 5.82 -6.08
CA LEU A 133 -4.23 5.42 -5.56
C LEU A 133 -4.20 5.12 -4.06
N ASP A 134 -3.19 5.64 -3.36
CA ASP A 134 -3.20 5.59 -1.90
C ASP A 134 -4.27 6.56 -1.35
N PRO A 135 -5.30 6.05 -0.64
CA PRO A 135 -6.41 6.87 -0.19
C PRO A 135 -5.97 7.88 0.88
N ARG A 136 -4.94 7.58 1.67
CA ARG A 136 -4.42 8.51 2.68
C ARG A 136 -3.75 9.71 1.99
N ALA A 137 -2.93 9.48 0.97
CA ALA A 137 -2.35 10.52 0.14
C ALA A 137 -3.41 11.34 -0.60
N LEU A 138 -4.48 10.71 -1.10
CA LEU A 138 -5.61 11.41 -1.73
C LEU A 138 -6.39 12.28 -0.74
N VAL A 139 -6.64 11.82 0.49
CA VAL A 139 -7.25 12.65 1.54
C VAL A 139 -6.40 13.89 1.79
N ILE A 140 -5.08 13.71 1.92
CA ILE A 140 -4.13 14.82 2.13
C ILE A 140 -4.15 15.79 0.94
N LEU A 141 -4.09 15.30 -0.29
CA LEU A 141 -4.20 16.14 -1.49
C LEU A 141 -5.50 16.95 -1.49
N SER A 142 -6.63 16.34 -1.14
CA SER A 142 -7.91 17.05 -1.09
C SER A 142 -7.92 18.20 -0.08
N ARG A 143 -7.32 17.99 1.10
CA ARG A 143 -7.22 19.02 2.15
C ARG A 143 -6.27 20.15 1.73
N VAL A 144 -5.13 19.80 1.14
CA VAL A 144 -4.14 20.76 0.66
C VAL A 144 -4.70 21.61 -0.47
N ARG A 145 -5.39 21.01 -1.45
CA ARG A 145 -6.09 21.75 -2.53
C ARG A 145 -7.10 22.75 -1.98
N ALA A 146 -7.90 22.35 -1.00
CA ALA A 146 -8.85 23.27 -0.35
C ALA A 146 -8.11 24.44 0.34
N ALA A 147 -7.00 24.17 1.02
CA ALA A 147 -6.22 25.19 1.72
C ALA A 147 -5.55 26.21 0.79
N VAL A 148 -5.19 25.82 -0.44
CA VAL A 148 -4.64 26.73 -1.45
C VAL A 148 -5.73 27.42 -2.31
N GLY A 149 -7.01 27.24 -1.96
CA GLY A 149 -8.14 27.85 -2.67
C GLY A 149 -8.65 27.06 -3.88
N ASP A 150 -8.10 25.89 -4.18
CA ASP A 150 -8.60 24.96 -5.21
C ASP A 150 -9.74 24.08 -4.66
N ALA A 151 -10.87 24.73 -4.37
CA ALA A 151 -12.06 24.05 -3.84
C ALA A 151 -12.63 23.02 -4.83
N ALA A 152 -12.54 23.27 -6.13
CA ALA A 152 -13.04 22.38 -7.18
C ALA A 152 -12.19 21.10 -7.28
N GLY A 153 -10.85 21.23 -7.30
CA GLY A 153 -9.95 20.09 -7.30
C GLY A 153 -10.01 19.30 -6.00
N ALA A 154 -10.23 19.95 -4.86
CA ALA A 154 -10.49 19.27 -3.58
C ALA A 154 -11.77 18.44 -3.62
N ALA A 155 -12.88 19.00 -4.14
CA ALA A 155 -14.15 18.29 -4.29
C ALA A 155 -14.04 17.12 -5.28
N SER A 156 -13.27 17.29 -6.36
CA SER A 156 -12.99 16.23 -7.34
C SER A 156 -12.29 15.02 -6.70
N VAL A 157 -11.29 15.26 -5.85
CA VAL A 157 -10.58 14.17 -5.12
C VAL A 157 -11.50 13.47 -4.12
N ARG A 158 -12.28 14.23 -3.34
CA ARG A 158 -13.27 13.63 -2.41
C ARG A 158 -14.35 12.84 -3.15
N ALA A 159 -14.82 13.33 -4.30
CA ALA A 159 -15.79 12.62 -5.13
C ALA A 159 -15.27 11.25 -5.57
N TRP A 160 -13.98 11.16 -5.96
CA TRP A 160 -13.34 9.88 -6.27
C TRP A 160 -13.26 8.97 -5.03
N LEU A 161 -12.87 9.50 -3.87
CA LEU A 161 -12.81 8.72 -2.63
C LEU A 161 -14.20 8.15 -2.26
N PHE A 162 -15.26 8.94 -2.31
CA PHE A 162 -16.62 8.47 -2.05
C PHE A 162 -17.12 7.44 -3.08
N ASP A 163 -16.74 7.59 -4.35
CA ASP A 163 -17.05 6.60 -5.40
C ASP A 163 -16.47 5.23 -5.11
N HIS A 164 -15.28 5.21 -4.54
CA HIS A 164 -14.55 4.00 -4.18
C HIS A 164 -14.81 3.62 -2.73
N GLY A 165 -15.92 4.09 -2.14
CA GLY A 165 -16.42 3.64 -0.85
C GLY A 165 -15.62 4.11 0.37
N ALA A 166 -14.83 5.18 0.27
CA ALA A 166 -14.13 5.77 1.41
C ALA A 166 -15.09 6.05 2.57
N GLY A 167 -14.85 5.37 3.69
CA GLY A 167 -15.70 5.46 4.87
C GLY A 167 -15.32 6.62 5.82
N PRO A 168 -16.06 6.76 6.93
CA PRO A 168 -15.84 7.80 7.94
C PRO A 168 -14.43 7.84 8.54
N ALA A 169 -13.69 6.73 8.51
CA ALA A 169 -12.30 6.68 8.97
C ALA A 169 -11.35 7.54 8.11
N LEU A 170 -11.65 7.72 6.82
CA LEU A 170 -10.89 8.59 5.91
C LEU A 170 -11.54 9.95 5.72
N LEU A 171 -12.86 9.95 5.56
CA LEU A 171 -13.68 11.12 5.30
C LEU A 171 -14.76 11.18 6.37
N PRO A 172 -14.46 11.78 7.54
CA PRO A 172 -15.39 11.79 8.67
C PRO A 172 -16.70 12.53 8.35
N ASP A 173 -16.63 13.50 7.44
CA ASP A 173 -17.77 14.29 7.00
C ASP A 173 -18.52 13.63 5.85
N ALA A 174 -19.84 13.83 5.83
CA ALA A 174 -20.68 13.41 4.70
C ALA A 174 -20.34 14.22 3.42
N PRO A 175 -20.55 13.65 2.22
CA PRO A 175 -20.30 14.36 0.97
C PRO A 175 -21.17 15.62 0.86
N THR A 176 -20.50 16.75 0.62
CA THR A 176 -21.13 18.05 0.37
C THR A 176 -21.78 18.09 -1.01
N ASN A 177 -22.61 19.11 -1.28
CA ASN A 177 -23.17 19.30 -2.63
C ASN A 177 -22.09 19.49 -3.71
N ALA A 178 -20.95 20.10 -3.35
CA ALA A 178 -19.82 20.21 -4.27
C ALA A 178 -19.23 18.83 -4.58
N ASP A 179 -19.03 17.97 -3.57
CA ASP A 179 -18.50 16.61 -3.78
C ASP A 179 -19.45 15.74 -4.63
N ARG A 180 -20.77 15.90 -4.45
CA ARG A 180 -21.79 15.14 -5.20
C ARG A 180 -21.86 15.53 -6.67
N THR A 181 -21.55 16.79 -6.99
CA THR A 181 -21.66 17.34 -8.36
C THR A 181 -20.32 17.40 -9.09
N ALA A 182 -19.20 17.30 -8.37
CA ALA A 182 -17.87 17.30 -8.96
C ALA A 182 -17.64 16.09 -9.88
N THR A 183 -16.94 16.31 -10.99
CA THR A 183 -16.33 15.21 -11.75
C THR A 183 -15.26 14.55 -10.88
N ALA A 184 -15.36 13.24 -10.71
CA ALA A 184 -14.40 12.48 -9.93
C ALA A 184 -12.98 12.66 -10.48
N TYR A 185 -12.03 12.80 -9.56
CA TYR A 185 -10.60 12.84 -9.85
C TYR A 185 -10.18 11.66 -10.73
N VAL A 186 -9.29 11.90 -11.68
CA VAL A 186 -8.72 10.86 -12.54
C VAL A 186 -7.25 10.72 -12.18
N PRO A 187 -6.83 9.57 -11.63
CA PRO A 187 -5.43 9.34 -11.30
C PRO A 187 -4.55 9.39 -12.54
N THR A 188 -3.46 10.16 -12.45
CA THR A 188 -2.55 10.36 -13.58
C THR A 188 -1.51 9.24 -13.65
N LEU A 189 -1.92 8.07 -14.15
CA LEU A 189 -1.06 6.87 -14.21
C LEU A 189 0.10 6.97 -15.23
N HIS A 190 0.15 8.02 -16.05
CA HIS A 190 1.24 8.28 -16.99
C HIS A 190 2.33 9.20 -16.43
N ASP A 191 2.05 9.89 -15.33
CA ASP A 191 2.97 10.84 -14.68
C ASP A 191 3.63 10.23 -13.43
N LEU A 192 3.67 8.90 -13.37
CA LEU A 192 4.30 8.18 -12.27
C LEU A 192 5.82 8.43 -12.29
N GLU A 193 6.39 8.43 -11.10
CA GLU A 193 7.83 8.58 -10.95
C GLU A 193 8.53 7.35 -11.57
N PRO A 194 9.34 7.49 -12.63
CA PRO A 194 9.94 6.33 -13.27
C PRO A 194 10.85 5.58 -12.29
N ILE A 195 11.03 4.29 -12.52
CA ILE A 195 11.95 3.44 -11.76
C ILE A 195 12.95 2.81 -12.73
N SER A 196 14.24 2.91 -12.39
CA SER A 196 15.32 2.34 -13.20
C SER A 196 15.42 0.82 -13.00
N ASP A 197 16.14 0.12 -13.89
CA ASP A 197 16.39 -1.32 -13.73
C ASP A 197 17.15 -1.63 -12.43
N ALA A 198 18.12 -0.80 -12.05
CA ALA A 198 18.87 -0.93 -10.81
C ALA A 198 17.95 -0.74 -9.58
N ASP A 199 17.06 0.25 -9.64
CA ASP A 199 16.07 0.48 -8.58
C ASP A 199 15.07 -0.66 -8.48
N VAL A 200 14.65 -1.25 -9.60
CA VAL A 200 13.82 -2.46 -9.58
C VAL A 200 14.56 -3.61 -8.91
N ALA A 201 15.84 -3.82 -9.22
CA ALA A 201 16.65 -4.86 -8.58
C ALA A 201 16.71 -4.66 -7.05
N ARG A 202 17.00 -3.43 -6.60
CA ARG A 202 17.01 -3.08 -5.17
C ARG A 202 15.66 -3.27 -4.50
N TYR A 203 14.60 -2.86 -5.18
CA TYR A 203 13.24 -3.07 -4.72
C TYR A 203 12.96 -4.56 -4.53
N LEU A 204 13.36 -5.43 -5.45
CA LEU A 204 13.15 -6.88 -5.33
C LEU A 204 13.87 -7.47 -4.11
N VAL A 205 15.12 -7.07 -3.86
CA VAL A 205 15.86 -7.50 -2.67
C VAL A 205 15.18 -7.01 -1.39
N LEU A 206 14.85 -5.71 -1.32
CA LEU A 206 14.13 -5.10 -0.20
C LEU A 206 12.81 -5.84 0.05
N PHE A 207 12.03 -6.02 -1.00
CA PHE A 207 10.70 -6.62 -0.97
C PHE A 207 10.72 -8.07 -0.47
N ARG A 208 11.73 -8.85 -0.86
CA ARG A 208 11.88 -10.23 -0.41
C ARG A 208 12.33 -10.33 1.04
N ARG A 209 13.25 -9.46 1.47
CA ARG A 209 13.74 -9.40 2.85
C ARG A 209 12.65 -8.97 3.82
N ASP A 210 11.73 -8.17 3.34
CA ASP A 210 10.50 -7.78 4.03
C ASP A 210 9.40 -8.86 3.88
N ALA A 211 9.77 -10.15 4.01
CA ALA A 211 8.90 -11.30 3.72
C ALA A 211 7.62 -11.31 4.57
N GLY A 212 7.65 -10.72 5.77
CA GLY A 212 6.47 -10.51 6.63
C GLY A 212 5.39 -9.63 6.00
N LEU A 213 5.74 -8.84 4.96
CA LEU A 213 4.79 -8.06 4.19
C LEU A 213 4.21 -8.81 2.99
N THR A 214 4.92 -9.78 2.39
CA THR A 214 4.58 -10.39 1.07
C THR A 214 3.15 -10.94 0.92
N ARG A 215 2.43 -11.21 2.03
CA ARG A 215 1.05 -11.72 2.04
C ARG A 215 -0.02 -10.67 2.35
N THR A 216 0.34 -9.40 2.29
CA THR A 216 -0.48 -8.30 2.82
C THR A 216 -0.94 -7.34 1.72
N LEU A 217 -2.06 -6.65 1.94
CA LEU A 217 -2.57 -5.64 0.98
C LEU A 217 -1.55 -4.55 0.69
N THR A 218 -0.86 -4.07 1.72
CA THR A 218 0.17 -3.04 1.60
C THR A 218 1.30 -3.48 0.70
N SER A 219 1.72 -4.74 0.81
CA SER A 219 2.73 -5.33 -0.06
C SER A 219 2.25 -5.45 -1.51
N GLY A 220 1.00 -5.87 -1.70
CA GLY A 220 0.36 -5.88 -3.02
C GLY A 220 0.34 -4.50 -3.67
N ARG A 221 -0.06 -3.46 -2.94
CA ARG A 221 -0.04 -2.06 -3.42
C ARG A 221 1.37 -1.57 -3.72
N ARG A 222 2.32 -1.85 -2.82
CA ARG A 222 3.73 -1.51 -3.00
C ARG A 222 4.28 -2.12 -4.29
N HIS A 223 3.98 -3.40 -4.54
CA HIS A 223 4.39 -4.11 -5.75
C HIS A 223 3.71 -3.58 -7.00
N LEU A 224 2.40 -3.40 -6.94
CA LEU A 224 1.58 -2.88 -8.03
C LEU A 224 2.03 -1.48 -8.47
N ALA A 225 2.29 -0.59 -7.51
CA ALA A 225 2.81 0.73 -7.80
C ALA A 225 4.20 0.66 -8.47
N THR A 226 5.09 -0.21 -7.98
CA THR A 226 6.41 -0.41 -8.60
C THR A 226 6.30 -0.95 -10.03
N GLN A 227 5.41 -1.93 -10.28
CA GLN A 227 5.15 -2.42 -11.64
C GLN A 227 4.66 -1.29 -12.56
N LEU A 228 3.72 -0.46 -12.10
CA LEU A 228 3.22 0.67 -12.89
C LEU A 228 4.31 1.70 -13.19
N ARG A 229 5.13 2.06 -12.19
CA ARG A 229 6.29 2.96 -12.36
C ARG A 229 7.33 2.41 -13.33
N PHE A 230 7.45 1.09 -13.41
CA PHE A 230 8.34 0.40 -14.35
C PHE A 230 7.72 0.27 -15.76
N GLY A 231 6.45 0.64 -15.94
CA GLY A 231 5.71 0.45 -17.19
C GLY A 231 5.21 -0.99 -17.40
N ASP A 232 5.26 -1.84 -16.38
CA ASP A 232 4.73 -3.19 -16.39
C ASP A 232 3.21 -3.21 -16.14
N VAL A 233 2.46 -2.76 -17.14
CA VAL A 233 0.98 -2.78 -17.10
C VAL A 233 0.43 -4.21 -17.03
N CYS A 234 1.15 -5.19 -17.56
CA CYS A 234 0.69 -6.58 -17.60
C CYS A 234 0.79 -7.26 -16.24
N GLY A 235 1.92 -7.16 -15.55
CA GLY A 235 2.10 -7.61 -14.18
C GLY A 235 1.20 -6.83 -13.25
N ALA A 236 1.09 -5.52 -13.41
CA ALA A 236 0.15 -4.69 -12.64
C ALA A 236 -1.29 -5.24 -12.69
N ARG A 237 -1.81 -5.57 -13.87
CA ARG A 237 -3.15 -6.17 -14.03
C ARG A 237 -3.28 -7.53 -13.37
N ALA A 238 -2.22 -8.34 -13.45
CA ALA A 238 -2.23 -9.66 -12.86
C ALA A 238 -2.17 -9.64 -11.33
N THR A 239 -1.26 -8.85 -10.76
CA THR A 239 -1.18 -8.56 -9.33
C THR A 239 -2.52 -8.01 -8.84
N SER A 240 -3.12 -7.05 -9.55
CA SER A 240 -4.47 -6.54 -9.27
C SER A 240 -5.51 -7.66 -9.21
N THR A 241 -5.51 -8.55 -10.21
CA THR A 241 -6.46 -9.68 -10.27
C THR A 241 -6.26 -10.66 -9.10
N TYR A 242 -5.01 -10.93 -8.71
CA TYR A 242 -4.69 -11.79 -7.57
C TYR A 242 -5.28 -11.21 -6.27
N TYR A 243 -5.11 -9.91 -6.03
CA TYR A 243 -5.64 -9.27 -4.81
C TYR A 243 -7.15 -9.05 -4.85
N ALA A 244 -7.75 -8.82 -6.02
CA ALA A 244 -9.21 -8.72 -6.17
C ALA A 244 -9.93 -10.03 -5.81
N GLY A 245 -9.27 -11.19 -6.02
CA GLY A 245 -9.82 -12.51 -5.71
C GLY A 245 -9.49 -13.03 -4.31
N GLY A 246 -8.54 -12.42 -3.60
CA GLY A 246 -8.02 -12.89 -2.32
C GLY A 246 -8.65 -12.19 -1.10
N THR A 247 -8.60 -12.86 0.06
CA THR A 247 -8.68 -12.22 1.39
C THR A 247 -7.25 -12.09 1.93
N PRO A 248 -6.51 -11.03 1.56
CA PRO A 248 -5.17 -10.81 2.09
C PRO A 248 -5.20 -10.68 3.61
N ARG A 249 -4.13 -11.14 4.26
CA ARG A 249 -3.99 -11.09 5.72
C ARG A 249 -3.36 -9.74 6.14
N PRO A 250 -3.70 -9.20 7.32
CA PRO A 250 -2.93 -8.10 7.94
C PRO A 250 -1.46 -8.50 8.11
N SER A 251 -0.54 -7.52 8.16
CA SER A 251 0.88 -7.78 8.42
C SER A 251 1.24 -7.48 9.87
N ASP A 252 1.91 -8.42 10.52
CA ASP A 252 2.51 -8.21 11.85
C ASP A 252 3.61 -7.12 11.83
N ALA A 253 4.33 -6.97 10.70
CA ALA A 253 5.39 -5.97 10.56
C ALA A 253 4.83 -4.52 10.53
N LEU A 254 3.63 -4.33 9.97
CA LEU A 254 2.96 -3.02 9.97
C LEU A 254 2.40 -2.68 11.34
N LEU A 255 1.89 -3.68 12.07
CA LEU A 255 1.43 -3.53 13.45
C LEU A 255 2.58 -3.10 14.37
N TRP A 256 3.76 -3.71 14.21
CA TRP A 256 4.99 -3.34 14.92
C TRP A 256 5.45 -1.91 14.59
N LEU A 257 5.38 -1.52 13.32
CA LEU A 257 5.60 -0.14 12.88
C LEU A 257 4.42 0.79 13.22
N GLY A 258 3.42 0.30 13.98
CA GLY A 258 2.16 0.96 14.37
C GLY A 258 1.45 1.69 13.24
N LEU A 259 1.63 1.20 12.02
CA LEU A 259 0.87 1.64 10.87
C LEU A 259 -0.52 1.06 11.05
N ASP A 260 -1.42 1.94 11.50
CA ASP A 260 -2.82 1.67 11.83
C ASP A 260 -3.46 0.60 10.93
N GLU A 261 -4.22 -0.33 11.53
CA GLU A 261 -4.91 -1.45 10.90
C GLU A 261 -6.06 -0.95 10.00
N GLY A 262 -5.70 -0.23 8.95
CA GLY A 262 -6.63 0.30 7.97
C GLY A 262 -7.12 -0.78 7.02
N THR A 263 -7.65 -1.91 7.52
CA THR A 263 -8.12 -3.04 6.70
C THR A 263 -9.17 -2.61 5.67
N CYS A 264 -10.07 -1.69 6.04
CA CYS A 264 -11.06 -1.13 5.12
C CYS A 264 -10.44 -0.18 4.09
N THR A 265 -9.59 0.75 4.53
CA THR A 265 -8.84 1.69 3.67
C THR A 265 -8.00 1.00 2.61
N ASP A 266 -7.29 -0.04 3.01
CA ASP A 266 -6.33 -0.75 2.16
C ASP A 266 -7.06 -1.59 1.11
N TYR A 267 -8.27 -2.05 1.44
CA TYR A 267 -9.14 -2.77 0.51
C TYR A 267 -9.72 -1.83 -0.56
N LEU A 268 -10.24 -0.66 -0.17
CA LEU A 268 -10.82 0.32 -1.10
C LEU A 268 -9.79 0.89 -2.08
N ALA A 269 -8.57 1.13 -1.59
CA ALA A 269 -7.42 1.51 -2.42
C ALA A 269 -7.14 0.47 -3.51
N THR A 270 -7.20 -0.81 -3.11
CA THR A 270 -6.94 -1.94 -4.00
C THR A 270 -8.04 -2.08 -5.04
N ASP A 271 -9.30 -1.94 -4.66
CA ASP A 271 -10.44 -2.01 -5.61
C ASP A 271 -10.38 -0.87 -6.65
N GLY A 272 -10.17 0.38 -6.23
CA GLY A 272 -10.01 1.49 -7.16
C GLY A 272 -8.81 1.34 -8.08
N LEU A 273 -7.69 0.82 -7.55
CA LEU A 273 -6.49 0.53 -8.33
C LEU A 273 -6.70 -0.60 -9.33
N VAL A 274 -7.40 -1.66 -8.96
CA VAL A 274 -7.81 -2.72 -9.88
C VAL A 274 -8.64 -2.15 -11.03
N GLU A 275 -9.61 -1.28 -10.75
CA GLU A 275 -10.45 -0.67 -11.77
C GLU A 275 -9.68 0.24 -12.72
N GLU A 276 -8.80 1.09 -12.20
CA GLU A 276 -8.00 2.00 -13.05
C GLU A 276 -6.95 1.24 -13.88
N VAL A 277 -6.28 0.24 -13.29
CA VAL A 277 -5.33 -0.62 -14.00
C VAL A 277 -6.02 -1.44 -15.09
N ALA A 278 -7.28 -1.85 -14.88
CA ALA A 278 -8.09 -2.53 -15.87
C ALA A 278 -8.45 -1.65 -17.09
N LYS A 279 -8.34 -0.32 -17.00
CA LYS A 279 -8.56 0.61 -18.12
C LYS A 279 -7.31 0.83 -18.99
N LEU A 280 -6.12 0.55 -18.47
CA LEU A 280 -4.86 0.80 -19.19
C LEU A 280 -4.72 -0.06 -20.45
N PRO A 281 -4.21 0.45 -21.59
CA PRO A 281 -4.05 -0.36 -22.79
C PRO A 281 -3.04 -1.49 -22.56
N LEU A 282 -3.38 -2.71 -23.01
CA LEU A 282 -2.48 -3.84 -22.97
C LEU A 282 -1.57 -3.87 -24.21
N PRO A 283 -0.27 -4.23 -24.07
CA PRO A 283 0.59 -4.54 -25.21
C PRO A 283 -0.05 -5.61 -26.10
N LYS A 284 0.11 -5.49 -27.42
CA LYS A 284 -0.44 -6.47 -28.38
C LYS A 284 0.02 -7.90 -28.03
N GLY A 285 -0.93 -8.84 -27.96
CA GLY A 285 -0.67 -10.25 -27.66
C GLY A 285 -0.63 -10.64 -26.17
N SER A 286 -0.54 -9.67 -25.25
CA SER A 286 -0.44 -9.92 -23.80
C SER A 286 -1.75 -10.33 -23.12
N ALA A 287 -2.91 -10.03 -23.73
CA ALA A 287 -4.23 -10.35 -23.18
C ALA A 287 -4.41 -11.86 -22.88
N LYS A 288 -3.75 -12.74 -23.66
CA LYS A 288 -3.80 -14.20 -23.45
C LYS A 288 -3.01 -14.66 -22.22
N LEU A 289 -2.14 -13.82 -21.66
CA LEU A 289 -1.28 -14.15 -20.52
C LEU A 289 -1.94 -13.74 -19.19
N VAL A 290 -2.77 -12.69 -19.18
CA VAL A 290 -3.43 -12.18 -17.96
C VAL A 290 -4.52 -13.14 -17.44
N HIS A 291 -5.13 -13.95 -18.30
CA HIS A 291 -6.28 -14.81 -17.96
C HIS A 291 -5.94 -16.28 -17.69
N LYS A 292 -4.67 -16.68 -17.74
CA LYS A 292 -4.27 -18.06 -17.47
C LYS A 292 -4.19 -18.31 -15.95
N HIS A 293 -4.60 -19.50 -15.51
CA HIS A 293 -4.32 -19.97 -14.15
C HIS A 293 -2.82 -19.81 -13.83
N PRO A 294 -2.45 -19.49 -12.58
CA PRO A 294 -1.06 -19.21 -12.18
C PRO A 294 -0.02 -20.17 -12.79
N GLY A 295 -0.22 -21.49 -12.66
CA GLY A 295 0.71 -22.49 -13.21
C GLY A 295 0.84 -22.47 -14.75
N LYS A 296 -0.28 -22.40 -15.49
CA LYS A 296 -0.26 -22.31 -16.97
C LYS A 296 0.29 -20.99 -17.49
N ARG A 297 0.28 -19.95 -16.65
CA ARG A 297 0.84 -18.65 -16.96
C ARG A 297 2.36 -18.69 -16.79
N GLN A 298 2.85 -19.26 -15.70
CA GLN A 298 4.27 -19.46 -15.44
C GLN A 298 4.95 -20.27 -16.56
N GLU A 299 4.41 -21.43 -16.93
CA GLU A 299 4.91 -22.24 -18.05
C GLU A 299 5.00 -21.41 -19.36
N ALA A 300 3.98 -20.61 -19.66
CA ALA A 300 3.95 -19.78 -20.85
C ALA A 300 4.96 -18.63 -20.80
N LEU A 301 5.24 -18.09 -19.62
CA LEU A 301 6.25 -17.06 -19.41
C LEU A 301 7.67 -17.63 -19.54
N GLU A 302 7.93 -18.78 -18.93
CA GLU A 302 9.19 -19.49 -19.06
C GLU A 302 9.50 -19.85 -20.52
N GLU A 303 8.49 -20.32 -21.28
CA GLU A 303 8.65 -20.57 -22.72
C GLU A 303 8.95 -19.29 -23.52
N LEU A 304 8.34 -18.16 -23.16
CA LEU A 304 8.62 -16.88 -23.82
C LEU A 304 10.01 -16.35 -23.45
N ALA A 305 10.43 -16.52 -22.20
CA ALA A 305 11.74 -16.12 -21.70
C ALA A 305 12.85 -16.92 -22.39
N LYS A 306 12.69 -18.26 -22.49
CA LYS A 306 13.59 -19.15 -23.26
C LYS A 306 13.73 -18.74 -24.73
N LYS A 307 12.73 -18.06 -25.29
CA LYS A 307 12.72 -17.57 -26.69
C LYS A 307 13.25 -16.13 -26.83
N GLY A 308 13.68 -15.47 -25.74
CA GLY A 308 14.05 -14.05 -25.73
C GLY A 308 12.87 -13.12 -26.06
N LYS A 309 11.64 -13.60 -25.87
CA LYS A 309 10.39 -12.95 -26.29
C LYS A 309 9.45 -12.65 -25.12
N ALA A 310 9.85 -12.96 -23.88
CA ALA A 310 9.10 -12.54 -22.71
C ALA A 310 9.07 -11.01 -22.71
N PRO A 311 7.87 -10.38 -22.75
CA PRO A 311 7.77 -8.95 -22.54
C PRO A 311 8.46 -8.62 -21.21
N ARG A 312 9.39 -7.67 -21.22
CA ARG A 312 10.09 -7.19 -20.02
C ARG A 312 9.13 -6.87 -18.86
N ALA A 313 7.93 -6.41 -19.22
CA ALA A 313 6.78 -6.25 -18.35
C ALA A 313 6.52 -7.49 -17.48
N LEU A 314 6.39 -8.69 -18.04
CA LEU A 314 5.94 -9.87 -17.29
C LEU A 314 7.00 -10.54 -16.39
N LEU A 315 8.21 -9.97 -16.32
CA LEU A 315 9.29 -10.48 -15.47
C LEU A 315 9.02 -10.23 -13.99
N LEU A 316 8.46 -9.09 -13.56
CA LEU A 316 8.25 -8.83 -12.13
C LEU A 316 7.29 -9.84 -11.47
N ASP A 317 6.26 -10.25 -12.20
CA ASP A 317 5.27 -11.22 -11.74
C ASP A 317 5.81 -12.66 -11.81
N LEU A 318 6.68 -12.96 -12.79
CA LEU A 318 7.44 -14.22 -12.80
C LEU A 318 8.46 -14.25 -11.67
N ILE A 319 9.12 -13.14 -11.35
CA ILE A 319 10.05 -13.00 -10.23
C ILE A 319 9.31 -13.20 -8.91
N TRP A 320 8.06 -12.76 -8.80
CA TRP A 320 7.21 -13.08 -7.65
C TRP A 320 6.97 -14.59 -7.50
N SER A 321 6.62 -15.29 -8.59
CA SER A 321 6.40 -16.74 -8.56
C SER A 321 7.69 -17.57 -8.43
N VAL A 322 8.77 -17.16 -9.09
CA VAL A 322 10.09 -17.80 -9.06
C VAL A 322 10.77 -17.59 -7.70
N ALA A 323 10.70 -16.39 -7.12
CA ALA A 323 11.17 -16.15 -5.74
C ALA A 323 10.31 -16.87 -4.68
N HIS A 324 9.10 -17.29 -5.04
CA HIS A 324 8.21 -18.07 -4.18
C HIS A 324 8.45 -19.58 -4.27
N GLU A 325 8.73 -20.14 -5.45
CA GLU A 325 8.71 -21.60 -5.65
C GLU A 325 10.08 -22.26 -5.89
N ALA A 326 11.11 -21.61 -6.43
CA ALA A 326 12.39 -22.32 -6.63
C ALA A 326 13.52 -21.37 -7.04
N GLY A 327 14.74 -21.67 -6.57
CA GLY A 327 16.02 -21.13 -7.05
C GLY A 327 16.36 -21.48 -8.52
N GLN A 328 15.40 -21.35 -9.44
CA GLN A 328 15.66 -21.35 -10.87
C GLN A 328 15.72 -19.90 -11.35
N ALA A 329 16.90 -19.31 -11.19
CA ALA A 329 17.22 -18.03 -11.81
C ALA A 329 16.92 -18.09 -13.31
N LEU A 330 16.37 -17.01 -13.88
CA LEU A 330 16.58 -16.73 -15.30
C LEU A 330 18.04 -16.25 -15.40
N PRO A 331 18.98 -17.08 -15.89
CA PRO A 331 20.41 -16.89 -15.63
C PRO A 331 21.01 -15.63 -16.26
N ASP A 332 20.32 -15.00 -17.21
CA ASP A 332 20.86 -13.89 -18.00
C ASP A 332 20.01 -12.59 -17.93
N ASP A 333 19.00 -12.51 -17.03
CA ASP A 333 18.23 -11.28 -16.90
C ASP A 333 19.03 -10.20 -16.14
N PRO A 334 19.24 -9.01 -16.70
CA PRO A 334 20.09 -7.98 -16.09
C PRO A 334 19.56 -7.46 -14.75
N ILE A 335 18.24 -7.47 -14.51
CA ILE A 335 17.66 -7.04 -13.23
C ILE A 335 17.93 -8.10 -12.16
N LEU A 336 17.82 -9.39 -12.51
CA LEU A 336 18.13 -10.47 -11.58
C LEU A 336 19.61 -10.55 -11.25
N LEU A 337 20.49 -10.33 -12.22
CA LEU A 337 21.93 -10.24 -11.99
C LEU A 337 22.26 -9.08 -11.05
N ALA A 338 21.68 -7.90 -11.28
CA ALA A 338 21.82 -6.76 -10.38
C ALA A 338 21.25 -7.04 -8.98
N ALA A 339 20.11 -7.72 -8.87
CA ALA A 339 19.53 -8.09 -7.58
C ALA A 339 20.42 -9.10 -6.83
N ALA A 340 21.05 -10.03 -7.54
CA ALA A 340 22.02 -10.95 -6.97
C ALA A 340 23.29 -10.24 -6.48
N GLU A 341 23.73 -9.18 -7.16
CA GLU A 341 24.83 -8.33 -6.72
C GLU A 341 24.48 -7.54 -5.46
N GLU A 342 23.29 -6.93 -5.43
CA GLU A 342 22.75 -6.25 -4.24
C GLU A 342 22.62 -7.21 -3.05
N GLU A 343 22.11 -8.43 -3.26
CA GLU A 343 22.08 -9.46 -2.21
C GLU A 343 23.48 -9.85 -1.73
N ARG A 344 24.43 -10.07 -2.64
CA ARG A 344 25.82 -10.37 -2.28
C ARG A 344 26.43 -9.24 -1.45
N ALA A 345 26.11 -7.98 -1.74
CA ALA A 345 26.56 -6.82 -0.98
C ALA A 345 25.97 -6.74 0.44
N LEU A 346 24.87 -7.44 0.72
CA LEU A 346 24.33 -7.56 2.09
C LEU A 346 25.17 -8.48 2.99
N GLY A 347 26.06 -9.31 2.41
CA GLY A 347 26.92 -10.23 3.15
C GLY A 347 26.17 -11.44 3.74
N GLU A 348 26.64 -11.95 4.88
CA GLU A 348 26.06 -13.13 5.58
C GLU A 348 24.67 -12.90 6.17
N ILE A 349 24.09 -11.72 5.94
CA ILE A 349 22.83 -11.32 6.54
C ILE A 349 21.70 -11.96 5.73
N GLY A 350 21.56 -13.28 5.89
CA GLY A 350 20.52 -14.19 5.40
C GLY A 350 20.70 -14.75 3.99
N PHE A 351 19.83 -15.71 3.64
CA PHE A 351 19.98 -16.61 2.49
C PHE A 351 20.06 -15.87 1.13
N PRO A 352 21.11 -16.10 0.32
CA PRO A 352 21.27 -15.49 -0.99
C PRO A 352 20.46 -16.28 -2.05
N ILE A 353 19.28 -15.78 -2.38
CA ILE A 353 18.31 -16.45 -3.26
C ILE A 353 18.64 -16.15 -4.73
N PHE A 354 18.89 -14.88 -5.07
CA PHE A 354 19.23 -14.50 -6.45
C PHE A 354 20.66 -14.95 -6.82
N ALA A 355 21.52 -15.22 -5.83
CA ALA A 355 22.86 -15.78 -6.08
C ALA A 355 22.85 -17.31 -6.32
N GLY A 356 21.68 -17.96 -6.37
CA GLY A 356 21.55 -19.36 -6.77
C GLY A 356 22.02 -20.37 -5.72
N THR A 357 22.06 -20.00 -4.44
CA THR A 357 22.27 -20.98 -3.38
C THR A 357 20.91 -21.61 -3.06
N PRO A 358 20.70 -22.92 -3.32
CA PRO A 358 19.47 -23.58 -2.92
C PRO A 358 19.35 -23.44 -1.40
N GLY A 359 18.30 -22.77 -0.92
CA GLY A 359 17.95 -22.92 0.49
C GLY A 359 17.62 -24.39 0.71
N ASP A 360 18.17 -25.01 1.75
CA ASP A 360 17.72 -26.33 2.16
C ASP A 360 16.20 -26.29 2.30
N ASP A 361 15.52 -27.25 1.65
CA ASP A 361 14.06 -27.46 1.64
C ASP A 361 13.43 -27.51 3.06
N GLU A 362 14.27 -27.56 4.11
CA GLU A 362 13.87 -27.62 5.52
C GLU A 362 13.45 -26.27 6.12
N LEU A 363 13.71 -25.14 5.46
CA LEU A 363 12.93 -23.93 5.71
C LEU A 363 11.61 -24.04 4.94
N ARG A 364 10.77 -25.00 5.39
CA ARG A 364 9.38 -24.65 5.69
C ARG A 364 9.49 -23.27 6.29
N HIS A 365 9.06 -22.24 5.55
CA HIS A 365 8.78 -20.96 6.16
C HIS A 365 7.92 -21.33 7.36
N GLY A 366 8.54 -21.35 8.55
CA GLY A 366 7.83 -21.41 9.81
C GLY A 366 6.81 -20.33 9.60
N SER A 367 5.57 -20.77 9.41
CA SER A 367 4.47 -19.85 9.22
C SER A 367 4.66 -18.84 10.32
N ILE A 368 4.84 -17.58 9.98
CA ILE A 368 4.73 -16.50 10.95
C ILE A 368 3.22 -16.48 11.29
N GLY A 369 2.79 -17.51 12.03
CA GLY A 369 1.45 -18.09 12.02
C GLY A 369 1.36 -19.53 12.57
N GLU A 370 2.47 -20.28 12.63
CA GLU A 370 2.73 -21.30 13.65
C GLU A 370 3.68 -20.63 14.65
N SER A 371 3.04 -20.00 15.63
CA SER A 371 3.64 -19.23 16.70
C SER A 371 4.73 -19.99 17.47
N GLU A 372 5.98 -19.55 17.38
CA GLU A 372 6.70 -19.29 18.63
C GLU A 372 5.99 -18.08 19.24
N GLY A 373 5.05 -18.34 20.15
CA GLY A 373 4.35 -17.27 20.85
C GLY A 373 5.38 -16.43 21.59
N TYR A 374 5.24 -15.11 21.55
CA TYR A 374 6.06 -14.22 22.36
C TYR A 374 5.94 -14.67 23.81
N LEU A 375 7.04 -14.79 24.54
CA LEU A 375 6.95 -15.06 25.98
C LEU A 375 6.64 -13.74 26.69
N ASP A 376 5.71 -13.73 27.64
CA ASP A 376 5.54 -12.61 28.55
C ASP A 376 6.74 -12.49 29.51
N ASP A 377 6.76 -11.43 30.31
CA ASP A 377 7.83 -11.17 31.29
C ASP A 377 7.98 -12.29 32.34
N ALA A 378 7.02 -13.22 32.42
CA ALA A 378 7.04 -14.40 33.28
C ALA A 378 7.42 -15.70 32.54
N GLY A 379 7.79 -15.64 31.26
CA GLY A 379 8.13 -16.80 30.45
C GLY A 379 6.90 -17.60 29.97
N GLY A 380 5.70 -17.02 30.06
CA GLY A 380 4.45 -17.61 29.59
C GLY A 380 4.23 -17.34 28.10
N LEU A 381 3.84 -18.36 27.35
CA LEU A 381 3.57 -18.23 25.92
C LEU A 381 2.35 -17.29 25.70
N ILE A 382 2.61 -16.08 25.22
CA ILE A 382 1.59 -15.19 24.64
C ILE A 382 1.15 -15.85 23.34
N SER A 383 0.17 -16.75 23.44
CA SER A 383 -0.68 -17.01 22.29
C SER A 383 -1.32 -15.68 21.92
N TYR A 384 -1.11 -15.23 20.68
CA TYR A 384 -2.00 -14.24 20.08
C TYR A 384 -3.44 -14.64 20.38
N PRO A 385 -4.38 -13.69 20.55
CA PRO A 385 -5.79 -14.03 20.60
C PRO A 385 -6.09 -14.81 19.31
N THR A 386 -6.14 -16.13 19.43
CA THR A 386 -6.55 -17.02 18.37
C THR A 386 -7.98 -16.63 18.10
N ARG A 387 -8.20 -15.91 16.99
CA ARG A 387 -9.55 -15.66 16.51
C ARG A 387 -10.42 -14.97 17.57
N GLN A 388 -9.89 -13.97 18.29
CA GLN A 388 -10.81 -12.89 18.64
C GLN A 388 -11.15 -12.23 17.31
N GLU A 389 -12.22 -12.72 16.68
CA GLU A 389 -12.93 -11.97 15.65
C GLU A 389 -12.98 -10.54 16.16
N PRO A 390 -12.42 -9.55 15.44
CA PRO A 390 -12.39 -8.18 15.92
C PRO A 390 -13.77 -7.86 16.43
N GLU A 391 -13.86 -7.60 17.73
CA GLU A 391 -15.11 -7.28 18.37
C GLU A 391 -15.51 -5.94 17.77
N THR A 392 -16.35 -6.01 16.74
CA THR A 392 -17.01 -4.91 16.03
C THR A 392 -16.17 -4.10 15.01
N ASP A 393 -16.11 -4.57 13.76
CA ASP A 393 -16.42 -3.66 12.64
C ASP A 393 -17.74 -4.12 11.98
N PRO A 394 -18.89 -3.46 12.25
CA PRO A 394 -20.14 -3.81 11.62
C PRO A 394 -20.06 -3.45 10.14
N TYR A 395 -19.77 -4.45 9.29
CA TYR A 395 -19.71 -4.31 7.84
C TYR A 395 -20.73 -3.29 7.31
N VAL A 396 -20.21 -2.16 6.86
CA VAL A 396 -20.99 -0.98 6.50
C VAL A 396 -21.63 -1.21 5.13
N PRO A 397 -22.96 -1.13 4.99
CA PRO A 397 -23.58 -1.14 3.67
C PRO A 397 -23.12 0.11 2.90
N PHE A 398 -22.79 -0.05 1.62
CA PHE A 398 -22.37 1.05 0.75
C PHE A 398 -23.11 1.02 -0.59
N LEU A 399 -23.12 2.16 -1.27
CA LEU A 399 -23.61 2.29 -2.63
C LEU A 399 -22.44 2.26 -3.60
N GLU A 400 -22.57 1.49 -4.67
CA GLU A 400 -21.61 1.48 -5.79
C GLU A 400 -22.36 1.44 -7.11
N ARG A 401 -21.65 1.68 -8.22
CA ARG A 401 -22.17 1.36 -9.54
C ARG A 401 -21.87 -0.11 -9.86
N ALA A 402 -22.84 -0.80 -10.45
CA ALA A 402 -22.65 -2.20 -10.82
C ALA A 402 -21.56 -2.33 -11.88
N ALA A 403 -20.40 -2.91 -11.52
CA ALA A 403 -19.30 -3.14 -12.45
C ALA A 403 -19.72 -3.99 -13.68
N ASN A 404 -20.70 -4.87 -13.51
CA ASN A 404 -21.26 -5.70 -14.56
C ASN A 404 -22.76 -5.96 -14.35
N GLY A 405 -23.43 -6.40 -15.42
CA GLY A 405 -24.86 -6.75 -15.41
C GLY A 405 -25.22 -8.09 -14.76
N ARG A 406 -24.28 -8.78 -14.07
CA ARG A 406 -24.48 -10.17 -13.62
C ARG A 406 -25.15 -10.29 -12.25
N SER A 407 -25.04 -9.25 -11.42
CA SER A 407 -25.66 -9.26 -10.09
C SER A 407 -27.19 -9.22 -10.18
N LYS A 408 -27.87 -10.02 -9.35
CA LYS A 408 -29.34 -9.98 -9.22
C LYS A 408 -29.74 -9.28 -7.93
N CYS A 409 -30.75 -8.44 -8.01
CA CYS A 409 -31.31 -7.76 -6.84
C CYS A 409 -31.96 -8.77 -5.88
N LYS A 410 -31.59 -8.73 -4.60
CA LYS A 410 -32.12 -9.67 -3.60
C LYS A 410 -33.62 -9.48 -3.35
N VAL A 411 -34.18 -8.31 -3.68
CA VAL A 411 -35.61 -7.97 -3.54
C VAL A 411 -36.39 -8.45 -4.77
N CYS A 412 -36.22 -7.82 -5.93
CA CYS A 412 -37.04 -8.10 -7.13
C CYS A 412 -36.52 -9.26 -8.00
N LYS A 413 -35.34 -9.83 -7.70
CA LYS A 413 -34.67 -10.91 -8.43
C LYS A 413 -34.23 -10.57 -9.87
N GLN A 414 -34.50 -9.37 -10.36
CA GLN A 414 -34.05 -8.91 -11.66
C GLN A 414 -32.54 -8.62 -11.67
N ALA A 415 -31.94 -8.69 -12.87
CA ALA A 415 -30.56 -8.27 -13.06
C ALA A 415 -30.40 -6.76 -12.79
N ILE A 416 -29.26 -6.38 -12.22
CA ILE A 416 -28.88 -4.97 -12.04
C ILE A 416 -28.00 -4.61 -13.23
N ALA A 417 -28.42 -3.64 -14.04
CA ALA A 417 -27.70 -3.23 -15.24
C ALA A 417 -26.29 -2.70 -14.90
N GLN A 418 -25.32 -2.91 -15.79
CA GLN A 418 -23.98 -2.34 -15.65
C GLN A 418 -24.08 -0.80 -15.53
N GLY A 419 -23.32 -0.23 -14.59
CA GLY A 419 -23.31 1.21 -14.30
C GLY A 419 -24.46 1.70 -13.42
N ALA A 420 -25.50 0.90 -13.17
CA ALA A 420 -26.60 1.27 -12.29
C ALA A 420 -26.16 1.28 -10.81
N VAL A 421 -26.67 2.24 -10.03
CA VAL A 421 -26.37 2.33 -8.59
C VAL A 421 -27.06 1.19 -7.84
N ARG A 422 -26.30 0.47 -7.02
CA ARG A 422 -26.78 -0.65 -6.19
C ARG A 422 -26.28 -0.55 -4.76
N LEU A 423 -27.12 -0.99 -3.83
CA LEU A 423 -26.74 -1.23 -2.45
C LEU A 423 -26.03 -2.57 -2.33
N VAL A 424 -24.83 -2.54 -1.75
CA VAL A 424 -24.02 -3.73 -1.45
C VAL A 424 -24.04 -3.96 0.04
N THR A 425 -24.33 -5.21 0.42
CA THR A 425 -24.24 -5.65 1.81
C THR A 425 -23.49 -6.99 1.83
N ARG A 426 -22.53 -7.17 2.73
CA ARG A 426 -21.87 -8.47 2.94
C ARG A 426 -22.34 -9.09 4.25
N ALA A 427 -22.56 -10.40 4.23
CA ALA A 427 -22.90 -11.17 5.42
C ALA A 427 -21.65 -11.39 6.30
N LYS A 428 -21.85 -11.37 7.62
CA LYS A 428 -20.78 -11.52 8.63
C LYS A 428 -20.13 -12.91 8.66
N ALA A 429 -20.87 -13.95 8.29
CA ALA A 429 -20.44 -15.34 8.44
C ALA A 429 -19.78 -15.84 7.15
N PHE A 430 -18.65 -16.55 7.27
CA PHE A 430 -18.07 -17.28 6.14
C PHE A 430 -18.99 -18.48 5.78
N PRO A 431 -19.29 -18.70 4.49
CA PRO A 431 -18.84 -17.93 3.32
C PRO A 431 -19.53 -16.56 3.24
N VAL A 432 -18.74 -15.50 2.98
CA VAL A 432 -19.20 -14.10 2.92
C VAL A 432 -20.22 -13.94 1.78
N GLU A 433 -21.51 -14.00 2.09
CA GLU A 433 -22.58 -13.79 1.10
C GLU A 433 -22.69 -12.28 0.80
N THR A 434 -22.26 -11.85 -0.39
CA THR A 434 -22.51 -10.49 -0.87
C THR A 434 -23.91 -10.42 -1.48
N LYS A 435 -24.75 -9.52 -0.97
CA LYS A 435 -26.10 -9.26 -1.46
C LYS A 435 -26.12 -7.90 -2.13
N TYR A 436 -26.69 -7.89 -3.33
CA TYR A 436 -26.90 -6.69 -4.12
C TYR A 436 -28.39 -6.36 -4.15
N VAL A 437 -28.74 -5.08 -4.03
CA VAL A 437 -30.12 -4.58 -4.14
C VAL A 437 -30.11 -3.36 -5.04
N HIS A 438 -31.04 -3.23 -5.99
CA HIS A 438 -31.20 -1.95 -6.71
C HIS A 438 -31.40 -0.82 -5.71
N ALA A 439 -30.83 0.36 -5.95
CA ALA A 439 -31.04 1.51 -5.06
C ALA A 439 -32.53 1.77 -4.79
N GLU A 440 -33.36 1.71 -5.84
CA GLU A 440 -34.82 1.86 -5.77
C GLU A 440 -35.50 0.77 -4.91
N CYS A 441 -35.05 -0.48 -5.04
CA CYS A 441 -35.55 -1.62 -4.26
C CYS A 441 -35.09 -1.60 -2.79
N GLY A 442 -34.06 -0.80 -2.47
CA GLY A 442 -33.52 -0.67 -1.12
C GLY A 442 -34.49 0.00 -0.15
N SER A 443 -35.53 0.68 -0.65
CA SER A 443 -36.63 1.24 0.15
C SER A 443 -37.50 0.17 0.85
N HIS A 444 -37.40 -1.09 0.45
CA HIS A 444 -38.08 -2.21 1.11
C HIS A 444 -37.68 -2.29 2.59
N LYS A 445 -38.65 -2.52 3.50
CA LYS A 445 -38.50 -2.42 4.98
C LYS A 445 -37.21 -3.02 5.54
N ARG A 446 -36.79 -4.18 5.03
CA ARG A 446 -35.56 -4.88 5.45
C ARG A 446 -34.26 -4.12 5.10
N TRP A 447 -34.25 -3.40 3.99
CA TRP A 447 -33.07 -2.75 3.42
C TRP A 447 -33.06 -1.23 3.64
N ALA A 448 -34.20 -0.61 3.95
CA ALA A 448 -34.34 0.84 4.04
C ALA A 448 -33.32 1.50 4.98
N LYS A 449 -33.09 0.92 6.17
CA LYS A 449 -32.09 1.44 7.12
C LYS A 449 -30.66 1.34 6.57
N MET A 450 -30.35 0.25 5.87
CA MET A 450 -29.02 0.05 5.25
C MET A 450 -28.83 0.98 4.07
N LEU A 451 -29.87 1.18 3.24
CA LEU A 451 -29.85 2.12 2.12
C LEU A 451 -29.64 3.55 2.62
N ALA A 452 -30.39 3.99 3.64
CA ALA A 452 -30.24 5.34 4.19
C ALA A 452 -28.84 5.56 4.78
N ALA A 453 -28.30 4.58 5.50
CA ALA A 453 -26.93 4.64 6.02
C ALA A 453 -25.88 4.69 4.90
N ALA A 454 -26.09 3.92 3.83
CA ALA A 454 -25.23 3.93 2.66
C ALA A 454 -25.29 5.27 1.91
N GLN A 455 -26.49 5.83 1.68
CA GLN A 455 -26.72 7.13 1.04
C GLN A 455 -26.09 8.28 1.82
N ALA A 456 -26.16 8.24 3.15
CA ALA A 456 -25.53 9.27 4.00
C ALA A 456 -24.00 9.33 3.83
N ARG A 457 -23.37 8.21 3.44
CA ARG A 457 -21.92 8.07 3.26
C ARG A 457 -21.49 8.11 1.79
N SER A 458 -22.45 7.99 0.89
CA SER A 458 -22.26 7.89 -0.55
C SER A 458 -22.48 9.25 -1.21
N ARG A 459 -21.77 9.51 -2.31
CA ARG A 459 -22.06 10.67 -3.16
C ARG A 459 -23.42 10.55 -3.88
N PHE A 460 -23.93 9.34 -4.08
CA PHE A 460 -25.21 9.02 -4.70
C PHE A 460 -26.41 9.18 -3.76
#